data_AF-A0A7R9UVF6-F1
#
_entry.id   AF-A0A7R9UVF6-F1
#
_cell.length_a   1.000
_cell.length_b   1.000
_cell.length_c   1.000
_cell.angle_alpha   90.00
_cell.angle_beta   90.00
_cell.angle_gamma   90.00
#
_symmetry.space_group_name_H-M   'P 1'
#
loop_
_entity.id
_entity.type
_entity.pdbx_description
1 polymer ?
#
loop_
_entity_poly.entity_id
_entity_poly.type
_entity_poly.pdbx_seq_one_letter_code
_entity_poly.pdbx_strand_id
1 'polypeptide(L)'
;SVKGESADNANCVQYDVNQKLLWVVPKDVTDKKNRRQFDFDGLVGPDSTQEDAFKAVLPTIEAVFDGVNGCVMCYGQTGSGKTYTLSMLSPNKPEGEGVMPRAFKHIFQHIAAD
;
A
#
# COMPACT_ATOMS: atom_id res chain seq x y z
N SER A 1 9.34 -15.01 -13.37
CA SER A 1 10.67 -15.46 -12.92
C SER A 1 10.88 -15.08 -11.48
N VAL A 2 10.94 -16.06 -10.59
CA VAL A 2 11.30 -15.86 -9.18
C VAL A 2 12.80 -15.54 -9.15
N LYS A 3 13.17 -14.29 -8.83
CA LYS A 3 14.56 -13.93 -8.56
C LYS A 3 14.93 -14.52 -7.20
N GLY A 4 15.85 -15.47 -7.20
CA GLY A 4 16.45 -16.01 -5.99
C GLY A 4 17.43 -15.01 -5.39
N GLU A 5 17.34 -14.82 -4.08
CA GLU A 5 18.36 -14.14 -3.27
C GLU A 5 18.85 -15.09 -2.17
N SER A 6 20.15 -15.02 -1.96
CA SER A 6 21.00 -15.92 -1.16
C SER A 6 20.62 -16.01 0.32
N ALA A 7 21.01 -17.13 0.93
CA ALA A 7 20.51 -17.69 2.19
C ALA A 7 20.89 -16.97 3.51
N ASP A 8 21.26 -15.69 3.51
CA ASP A 8 21.64 -14.95 4.74
C ASP A 8 20.75 -13.74 5.09
N ASN A 9 19.66 -13.52 4.36
CA ASN A 9 18.70 -12.46 4.66
C ASN A 9 17.26 -12.90 4.32
N ALA A 10 16.84 -14.04 4.88
CA ALA A 10 15.55 -14.64 4.57
C ALA A 10 14.39 -13.72 4.99
N ASN A 11 13.86 -12.98 4.01
CA ASN A 11 12.71 -12.11 4.20
C ASN A 11 11.52 -12.95 4.70
N CYS A 12 11.00 -12.61 5.89
CA CYS A 12 9.91 -13.35 6.51
C CYS A 12 8.55 -13.13 5.82
N VAL A 13 8.53 -12.26 4.81
CA VAL A 13 7.38 -11.96 3.95
C VAL A 13 7.76 -12.21 2.50
N GLN A 14 6.97 -13.02 1.82
CA GLN A 14 6.98 -13.18 0.36
C GLN A 14 5.64 -12.74 -0.19
N TYR A 15 5.59 -12.26 -1.41
CA TYR A 15 4.36 -11.74 -1.99
C TYR A 15 4.33 -11.86 -3.51
N ASP A 16 3.11 -11.88 -4.05
CA ASP A 16 2.82 -11.71 -5.47
C ASP A 16 1.76 -10.61 -5.60
N VAL A 17 2.17 -9.44 -6.09
CA VAL A 17 1.28 -8.28 -6.25
C VAL A 17 0.18 -8.54 -7.27
N ASN A 18 0.49 -9.27 -8.35
CA ASN A 18 -0.46 -9.53 -9.43
C ASN A 18 -1.53 -10.54 -8.99
N GLN A 19 -1.14 -11.53 -8.20
CA GLN A 19 -2.06 -12.51 -7.63
C GLN A 19 -2.72 -12.02 -6.33
N LYS A 20 -2.25 -10.89 -5.76
CA LYS A 20 -2.71 -10.32 -4.48
C LYS A 20 -2.53 -11.28 -3.30
N LEU A 21 -1.46 -12.06 -3.36
CA LEU A 21 -1.12 -13.08 -2.37
C LEU A 21 0.09 -12.64 -1.55
N LEU A 22 0.03 -12.90 -0.25
CA LEU A 22 1.14 -12.71 0.67
C LEU A 22 1.35 -13.98 1.50
N TRP A 23 2.61 -14.35 1.70
CA TRP A 23 3.02 -15.46 2.55
C TRP A 23 3.93 -15.00 3.66
N VAL A 24 3.60 -15.39 4.90
CA VAL A 24 4.52 -15.31 6.03
C VAL A 24 5.34 -16.59 6.06
N VAL A 25 6.66 -16.45 5.92
CA VAL A 25 7.61 -17.56 5.83
C VAL A 25 8.31 -17.76 7.18
N PRO A 26 8.27 -18.97 7.77
CA PRO A 26 9.01 -19.29 8.98
C PRO A 26 10.52 -19.12 8.78
N LYS A 27 11.24 -18.74 9.85
CA LYS A 27 12.72 -18.69 9.84
C LYS A 27 13.35 -20.05 9.57
N ASP A 28 12.70 -21.12 10.03
CA ASP A 28 13.09 -22.48 9.67
C ASP A 28 12.47 -22.85 8.32
N VAL A 29 13.31 -22.80 7.28
CA VAL A 29 12.92 -23.08 5.89
C VAL A 29 12.50 -24.56 5.70
N THR A 30 12.88 -25.45 6.61
CA THR A 30 12.46 -26.86 6.59
C THR A 30 11.01 -27.05 7.05
N ASP A 31 10.48 -26.08 7.81
CA ASP A 31 9.11 -26.06 8.31
C ASP A 31 8.14 -25.46 7.29
N LYS A 32 8.06 -26.10 6.11
CA LYS A 32 7.13 -25.71 5.04
C LYS A 32 5.66 -25.78 5.46
N LYS A 33 5.33 -26.54 6.51
CA LYS A 33 3.97 -26.71 7.01
C LYS A 33 3.45 -25.45 7.71
N ASN A 34 4.33 -24.60 8.23
CA ASN A 34 3.96 -23.39 8.96
C ASN A 34 3.99 -22.11 8.12
N ARG A 35 4.10 -22.22 6.78
CA ARG A 35 3.90 -21.10 5.87
C ARG A 35 2.42 -20.72 5.86
N ARG A 36 2.12 -19.45 6.17
CA ARG A 36 0.74 -18.92 6.19
C ARG A 36 0.50 -18.05 4.98
N GLN A 37 -0.56 -18.30 4.24
CA GLN A 37 -1.01 -17.50 3.09
C GLN A 37 -2.15 -16.56 3.51
N PHE A 38 -2.14 -15.36 2.95
CA PHE A 38 -3.19 -14.36 3.09
C PHE A 38 -3.52 -13.79 1.71
N ASP A 39 -4.82 -13.61 1.47
CA ASP A 39 -5.36 -13.06 0.23
C ASP A 39 -5.92 -11.66 0.54
N PHE A 40 -5.67 -10.70 -0.35
CA PHE A 40 -6.09 -9.30 -0.18
C PHE A 40 -6.81 -8.77 -1.43
N ASP A 41 -7.57 -7.69 -1.28
CA ASP A 41 -8.22 -7.00 -2.40
C ASP A 41 -7.22 -6.29 -3.31
N GLY A 42 -6.08 -5.88 -2.74
CA GLY A 42 -4.96 -5.28 -3.43
C GLY A 42 -3.69 -5.38 -2.57
N LEU A 43 -2.54 -5.40 -3.24
CA LEU A 43 -1.24 -5.45 -2.60
C LEU A 43 -0.33 -4.35 -3.14
N VAL A 44 0.29 -3.60 -2.24
CA VAL A 44 1.25 -2.53 -2.56
C VAL A 44 2.61 -3.02 -2.08
N GLY A 45 3.53 -3.24 -3.01
CA GLY A 45 4.84 -3.84 -2.73
C GLY A 45 5.86 -2.81 -2.20
N PRO A 46 7.04 -3.26 -1.77
CA PRO A 46 8.15 -2.38 -1.35
C PRO A 46 8.61 -1.39 -2.42
N ASP A 47 8.47 -1.76 -3.69
CA ASP A 47 8.86 -0.92 -4.84
C ASP A 47 7.73 0.03 -5.29
N SER A 48 6.58 0.00 -4.63
CA SER A 48 5.44 0.84 -4.98
C SER A 48 5.64 2.29 -4.55
N THR A 49 5.04 3.19 -5.33
CA THR A 49 5.10 4.64 -5.12
C THR A 49 3.93 5.13 -4.28
N GLN A 50 4.01 6.38 -3.82
CA GLN A 50 2.89 7.05 -3.16
C GLN A 50 1.70 7.26 -4.12
N GLU A 51 1.96 7.34 -5.43
CA GLU A 51 0.91 7.39 -6.44
C GLU A 51 0.16 6.06 -6.52
N ASP A 52 0.86 4.94 -6.42
CA ASP A 52 0.21 3.61 -6.40
C ASP A 52 -0.67 3.44 -5.16
N ALA A 53 -0.20 3.89 -3.99
CA ALA A 53 -1.00 3.92 -2.77
C ALA A 53 -2.24 4.81 -2.89
N PHE A 54 -2.12 5.97 -3.56
CA PHE A 54 -3.25 6.85 -3.84
C PHE A 54 -4.26 6.21 -4.80
N LYS A 55 -3.79 5.59 -5.89
CA LYS A 55 -4.66 4.85 -6.84
C LYS A 55 -5.46 3.74 -6.15
N ALA A 56 -4.87 3.08 -5.16
CA ALA A 56 -5.56 2.03 -4.39
C ALA A 56 -6.76 2.56 -3.59
N VAL A 57 -6.77 3.83 -3.18
CA VAL A 57 -7.88 4.45 -2.42
C VAL A 57 -8.76 5.38 -3.24
N LEU A 58 -8.38 5.67 -4.48
CA LEU A 58 -9.11 6.56 -5.39
C LEU A 58 -10.59 6.18 -5.53
N PRO A 59 -11.00 4.90 -5.66
CA PRO A 59 -12.41 4.55 -5.76
C PRO A 59 -13.24 5.01 -4.53
N THR A 60 -12.64 4.98 -3.34
CA THR A 60 -13.29 5.48 -2.12
C THR A 60 -13.48 7.00 -2.15
N ILE A 61 -12.52 7.72 -2.75
CA ILE A 61 -12.59 9.18 -2.90
C ILE A 61 -13.65 9.54 -3.94
N GLU A 62 -13.68 8.83 -5.08
CA GLU A 62 -14.66 9.06 -6.14
C GLU A 62 -16.10 8.81 -5.64
N ALA A 63 -16.31 7.76 -4.83
CA ALA A 63 -17.61 7.48 -4.23
C ALA A 63 -18.15 8.61 -3.33
N VAL A 64 -17.28 9.48 -2.79
CA VAL A 64 -17.71 10.65 -2.01
C VAL A 64 -18.43 11.67 -2.89
N PHE A 65 -18.04 11.82 -4.16
CA PHE A 65 -18.75 12.70 -5.09
C PHE A 65 -20.15 12.17 -5.44
N ASP A 66 -20.35 10.86 -5.35
CA ASP A 66 -21.66 10.22 -5.47
C ASP A 66 -22.50 10.31 -4.17
N GLY A 67 -22.02 11.04 -3.15
CA GLY A 67 -22.70 11.22 -1.87
C GLY A 67 -22.53 10.06 -0.88
N VAL A 68 -21.56 9.17 -1.09
CA VAL A 68 -21.25 8.04 -0.19
C VAL A 68 -20.19 8.44 0.84
N ASN A 69 -20.38 8.06 2.10
CA ASN A 69 -19.37 8.30 3.14
C ASN A 69 -18.16 7.35 2.97
N GLY A 70 -16.99 7.91 2.66
CA GLY A 70 -15.73 7.16 2.56
C GLY A 70 -14.87 7.27 3.81
N CYS A 71 -14.17 6.18 4.17
CA CYS A 71 -13.18 6.17 5.26
C CYS A 71 -11.92 5.40 4.84
N VAL A 72 -10.75 6.01 5.00
CA VAL A 72 -9.44 5.40 4.75
C VAL A 72 -8.65 5.37 6.05
N MET A 73 -8.15 4.19 6.42
CA MET A 73 -7.34 4.00 7.63
C MET A 73 -6.03 3.28 7.31
N CYS A 74 -4.95 3.70 7.96
CA CYS A 74 -3.65 3.01 7.91
C CYS A 74 -3.42 2.27 9.23
N TYR A 75 -3.21 0.95 9.18
CA TYR A 75 -2.93 0.12 10.35
C TYR A 75 -1.57 -0.58 10.24
N GLY A 76 -0.98 -0.92 11.38
CA GLY A 76 0.32 -1.59 11.44
C GLY A 76 1.16 -1.18 12.65
N GLN A 77 2.28 -1.88 12.87
CA GLN A 77 3.20 -1.61 13.98
C GLN A 77 3.85 -0.21 13.85
N THR A 78 4.30 0.38 14.96
CA THR A 78 5.15 1.58 14.93
C THR A 78 6.36 1.36 14.04
N GLY A 79 6.67 2.33 13.17
CA GLY A 79 7.74 2.22 12.16
C GLY A 79 7.33 1.55 10.85
N SER A 80 6.11 1.03 10.71
CA SER A 80 5.65 0.33 9.48
C SER A 80 5.23 1.25 8.33
N GLY A 81 5.41 2.57 8.43
CA GLY A 81 5.09 3.50 7.35
C GLY A 81 3.67 4.09 7.34
N LYS A 82 2.81 3.89 8.36
CA LYS A 82 1.45 4.49 8.40
C LYS A 82 1.43 6.00 8.09
N THR A 83 2.25 6.78 8.80
CA THR A 83 2.35 8.24 8.59
C THR A 83 2.96 8.58 7.23
N TYR A 84 3.88 7.74 6.75
CA TYR A 84 4.49 7.89 5.43
C TYR A 84 3.43 7.77 4.33
N THR A 85 2.62 6.71 4.35
CA THR A 85 1.56 6.47 3.38
C THR A 85 0.46 7.53 3.45
N LEU A 86 0.00 7.88 4.65
CA LEU A 86 -1.16 8.77 4.78
C LEU A 86 -0.82 10.25 4.60
N SER A 87 0.23 10.74 5.27
CA SER A 87 0.38 12.18 5.53
C SER A 87 1.73 12.75 5.12
N MET A 88 2.63 11.97 4.49
CA MET A 88 3.94 12.51 4.12
C MET A 88 3.76 13.71 3.19
N LEU A 89 4.29 14.85 3.62
CA LEU A 89 4.34 16.09 2.86
C LEU A 89 5.80 16.36 2.57
N SER A 90 6.16 16.50 1.29
CA SER A 90 7.53 16.84 0.91
C SER A 90 7.49 18.06 -0.01
N PRO A 91 7.77 19.26 0.54
CA PRO A 91 7.64 20.52 -0.22
C PRO A 91 8.47 20.55 -1.51
N ASN A 92 9.58 19.80 -1.51
CA ASN A 92 10.53 19.75 -2.62
C ASN A 92 10.41 18.47 -3.47
N LYS A 93 9.48 17.57 -3.13
CA LYS A 93 9.28 16.27 -3.81
C LYS A 93 7.79 15.92 -3.86
N PRO A 94 7.02 16.51 -4.79
CA PRO A 94 5.60 16.23 -4.95
C PRO A 94 5.30 14.73 -5.13
N GLU A 95 6.23 13.97 -5.73
CA GLU A 95 6.14 12.52 -5.86
C GLU A 95 6.11 11.78 -4.51
N GLY A 96 6.66 12.39 -3.45
CA GLY A 96 6.65 11.85 -2.09
C GLY A 96 5.40 12.16 -1.29
N GLU A 97 4.48 12.98 -1.82
CA GLU A 97 3.22 13.31 -1.14
C GLU A 97 2.37 12.06 -0.92
N GLY A 98 1.88 11.87 0.31
CA GLY A 98 1.02 10.75 0.68
C GLY A 98 -0.41 10.86 0.18
N VAL A 99 -1.27 9.96 0.67
CA VAL A 99 -2.67 9.85 0.26
C VAL A 99 -3.48 11.10 0.58
N MET A 100 -3.35 11.65 1.80
CA MET A 100 -4.14 12.79 2.27
C MET A 100 -3.99 14.06 1.40
N PRO A 101 -2.78 14.59 1.15
CA PRO A 101 -2.64 15.78 0.29
C PRO A 101 -3.12 15.55 -1.15
N ARG A 102 -2.91 14.35 -1.70
CA ARG A 102 -3.40 13.99 -3.05
C ARG A 102 -4.92 13.94 -3.09
N ALA A 103 -5.56 13.39 -2.06
CA ALA A 103 -7.01 13.35 -1.94
C ALA A 103 -7.61 14.76 -1.89
N PHE A 104 -7.06 15.67 -1.07
CA PHE A 104 -7.52 17.05 -1.04
C PHE A 104 -7.37 17.73 -2.40
N LYS A 105 -6.21 17.58 -3.05
CA LYS A 105 -5.98 18.14 -4.38
C LYS A 105 -7.00 17.62 -5.39
N HIS A 106 -7.27 16.33 -5.40
CA HIS A 106 -8.25 15.71 -6.30
C HIS A 106 -9.67 16.23 -6.04
N ILE A 107 -10.08 16.35 -4.77
CA ILE A 107 -11.39 16.91 -4.38
C ILE A 107 -11.53 18.35 -4.85
N PHE A 108 -10.55 19.21 -4.59
CA PHE A 108 -10.63 20.61 -5.03
C PHE A 108 -10.57 20.76 -6.56
N GLN A 109 -9.83 19.89 -7.24
CA GLN A 109 -9.80 19.86 -8.71
C GLN A 109 -11.16 19.46 -9.31
N HIS A 110 -11.84 18.47 -8.71
CA HIS A 110 -13.17 18.06 -9.14
C HIS A 110 -14.18 19.20 -8.98
N ILE A 111 -14.22 19.83 -7.80
CA ILE A 111 -15.12 20.97 -7.52
C ILE A 111 -14.88 22.16 -8.46
N ALA A 112 -13.63 22.41 -8.87
CA ALA A 112 -13.29 23.52 -9.76
C ALA A 112 -13.58 23.24 -11.25
N ALA A 113 -13.82 21.98 -11.61
CA ALA A 113 -14.13 21.56 -12.97
C ALA A 113 -15.64 21.49 -13.26
N ASP A 114 -16.46 21.49 -12.21
CA ASP A 114 -17.92 21.65 -12.25
C ASP A 114 -18.34 23.13 -12.43
#